data_AF-A0ABD0NL38-F1
#
_entry.id   AF-A0ABD0NL38-F1
#
_cell.length_a   1.000
_cell.length_b   1.000
_cell.length_c   1.000
_cell.angle_alpha   90.00
_cell.angle_beta   90.00
_cell.angle_gamma   90.00
#
_symmetry.space_group_name_H-M   'P 1'
#
loop_
_entity.id
_entity.type
_entity.pdbx_description
1 polymer ?
#
loop_
_entity_poly.entity_id
_entity_poly.type
_entity_poly.pdbx_seq_one_letter_code
_entity_poly.pdbx_strand_id
1 'polypeptide(L)'
;MSKWSLHSSTSGLGSGPAALPVDLRLGEENKGHQMLMKMGWSGSGGLGAKEQGIQDPIKGGDIRDKWDQYKGVGVPLDDPYVNYRRNKSYNFVARMKAREKGIGVFKIQD
;
A
#
# COMPACT_ATOMS: atom_id res chain seq x y z
N MET A 1 29.77 31.87 -15.67
CA MET A 1 29.22 31.35 -14.40
C MET A 1 27.92 30.63 -14.74
N SER A 2 27.94 29.30 -14.78
CA SER A 2 26.80 28.47 -15.21
C SER A 2 25.90 28.18 -14.01
N LYS A 3 24.63 28.56 -14.08
CA LYS A 3 23.61 28.25 -13.06
C LYS A 3 23.21 26.78 -13.18
N TRP A 4 23.41 26.00 -12.12
CA TRP A 4 22.75 24.71 -11.94
C TRP A 4 21.32 24.96 -11.44
N SER A 5 20.32 24.38 -12.10
CA SER A 5 18.94 24.36 -11.62
C SER A 5 18.70 23.03 -10.90
N LEU A 6 18.50 23.08 -9.57
CA LEU A 6 17.97 21.96 -8.79
C LEU A 6 16.48 21.83 -9.09
N HIS A 7 16.02 20.65 -9.51
CA HIS A 7 14.60 20.30 -9.45
C HIS A 7 14.29 19.66 -8.09
N SER A 8 13.42 20.35 -7.36
CA SER A 8 12.85 19.96 -6.07
C SER A 8 11.90 18.77 -6.23
N SER A 9 12.14 17.71 -5.47
CA SER A 9 11.16 16.65 -5.22
C SER A 9 10.04 17.20 -4.33
N THR A 10 8.80 17.17 -4.81
CA THR A 10 7.62 17.36 -3.96
C THR A 10 6.63 16.23 -4.21
N SER A 11 6.35 15.48 -3.15
CA SER A 11 5.31 14.46 -3.07
C SER A 11 3.93 15.09 -3.11
N GLY A 12 2.96 14.42 -3.73
CA GLY A 12 1.55 14.62 -3.42
C GLY A 12 0.60 14.35 -4.58
N LEU A 13 -0.22 13.31 -4.48
CA LEU A 13 -1.62 13.46 -4.08
C LEU A 13 -2.31 12.09 -4.15
N GLY A 14 -3.13 11.82 -3.14
CA GLY A 14 -4.21 10.85 -3.27
C GLY A 14 -5.25 11.39 -4.26
N SER A 15 -5.75 10.51 -5.11
CA SER A 15 -6.98 10.70 -5.87
C SER A 15 -7.76 9.39 -5.80
N GLY A 16 -9.06 9.47 -5.56
CA GLY A 16 -9.99 8.34 -5.53
C GLY A 16 -10.09 7.61 -6.88
N PRO A 17 -10.97 6.61 -7.02
CA PRO A 17 -10.88 5.62 -8.09
C PRO A 17 -11.15 6.27 -9.45
N ALA A 18 -10.08 6.63 -10.15
CA ALA A 18 -10.14 6.98 -11.55
C ALA A 18 -10.55 5.71 -12.32
N ALA A 19 -11.54 5.86 -13.19
CA ALA A 19 -11.97 4.85 -14.15
C ALA A 19 -10.74 4.12 -14.75
N LEU A 20 -10.80 2.78 -14.77
CA LEU A 20 -9.73 1.93 -15.30
C LEU A 20 -9.31 2.45 -16.69
N PRO A 21 -8.09 2.96 -16.84
CA PRO A 21 -7.71 3.59 -18.10
C PRO A 21 -7.53 2.52 -19.16
N VAL A 22 -7.80 2.90 -20.40
CA VAL A 22 -7.47 2.22 -21.67
C VAL A 22 -5.97 1.89 -21.86
N ASP A 23 -5.16 2.07 -20.81
CA ASP A 23 -3.71 1.94 -20.72
C ASP A 23 -3.28 0.60 -20.11
N LEU A 24 -4.02 -0.47 -20.41
CA LEU A 24 -3.61 -1.85 -20.10
C LEU A 24 -2.62 -2.38 -21.15
N ARG A 25 -2.53 -1.73 -22.30
CA ARG A 25 -1.71 -2.16 -23.42
C ARG A 25 -0.44 -1.30 -23.49
N LEU A 26 0.71 -1.96 -23.50
CA LEU A 26 2.01 -1.31 -23.53
C LEU A 26 2.14 -0.42 -24.78
N GLY A 27 2.33 0.89 -24.62
CA GLY A 27 2.43 1.86 -25.72
C GLY A 27 3.56 1.56 -26.70
N GLU A 28 3.38 1.89 -27.98
CA GLU A 28 4.32 1.59 -29.08
C GLU A 28 5.62 2.40 -28.97
N GLU A 29 5.57 3.58 -28.36
CA GLU A 29 6.72 4.42 -28.04
C GLU A 29 7.60 3.83 -26.93
N ASN A 30 7.06 2.88 -26.16
CA ASN A 30 7.79 2.25 -25.07
C ASN A 30 8.90 1.35 -25.63
N LYS A 31 10.14 1.60 -25.20
CA LYS A 31 11.29 0.77 -25.61
C LYS A 31 11.11 -0.70 -25.25
N GLY A 32 10.45 -1.00 -24.12
CA GLY A 32 10.11 -2.37 -23.72
C GLY A 32 9.16 -3.04 -24.71
N HIS A 33 8.16 -2.31 -25.21
CA HIS A 33 7.25 -2.79 -26.25
C HIS A 33 8.01 -3.13 -27.54
N GLN A 34 8.86 -2.21 -28.01
CA GLN A 34 9.65 -2.41 -29.23
C GLN A 34 10.63 -3.59 -29.10
N MET A 35 11.20 -3.80 -27.90
CA MET A 35 12.05 -4.96 -27.65
C MET A 35 11.25 -6.26 -27.63
N LEU A 36 10.06 -6.29 -27.02
CA LEU A 36 9.19 -7.48 -27.04
C LEU A 36 8.79 -7.86 -28.46
N MET A 37 8.42 -6.89 -29.30
CA MET A 37 8.15 -7.13 -30.73
C MET A 37 9.33 -7.76 -31.44
N LYS A 38 10.54 -7.21 -31.24
CA LYS A 38 11.79 -7.74 -31.83
C LYS A 38 12.12 -9.15 -31.37
N MET A 39 11.68 -9.53 -30.16
CA MET A 39 11.83 -10.88 -29.62
C MET A 39 10.72 -11.83 -30.08
N GLY A 40 9.81 -11.40 -30.95
CA GLY A 40 8.76 -12.23 -31.55
C GLY A 40 7.41 -12.18 -30.84
N TRP A 41 7.17 -11.22 -29.95
CA TRP A 41 5.85 -11.01 -29.36
C TRP A 41 4.88 -10.35 -30.35
N SER A 42 3.62 -10.81 -30.39
CA SER A 42 2.57 -10.35 -31.33
C SER A 42 1.87 -9.06 -30.88
N GLY A 43 2.09 -8.61 -29.65
CA GLY A 43 1.56 -7.35 -29.12
C GLY A 43 0.09 -7.36 -28.70
N SER A 44 -0.60 -8.47 -28.88
CA SER A 44 -2.05 -8.57 -28.64
C SER A 44 -2.45 -9.73 -27.72
N GLY A 45 -1.50 -10.53 -27.24
CA GLY A 45 -1.76 -11.69 -26.38
C GLY A 45 -0.75 -11.86 -25.24
N GLY A 46 -0.97 -12.93 -24.46
CA GLY A 46 -0.06 -13.35 -23.39
C GLY A 46 1.30 -13.80 -23.91
N LEU A 47 2.29 -13.91 -23.03
CA LEU A 47 3.62 -14.41 -23.38
C LEU A 47 3.63 -15.94 -23.50
N GLY A 48 4.58 -16.49 -24.26
CA GLY A 48 4.79 -17.93 -24.43
C GLY A 48 4.38 -18.46 -25.81
N ALA A 49 4.81 -19.68 -26.13
CA ALA A 49 4.67 -20.26 -27.48
C ALA A 49 3.21 -20.40 -27.96
N LYS A 50 2.25 -20.48 -27.03
CA LYS A 50 0.81 -20.55 -27.32
C LYS A 50 0.07 -19.34 -26.75
N GLU A 51 0.79 -18.26 -26.47
CA GLU A 51 0.27 -17.05 -25.83
C GLU A 51 -0.46 -17.32 -24.50
N GLN A 52 -0.07 -18.41 -23.81
CA GLN A 52 -0.75 -18.92 -22.61
C GLN A 52 -0.43 -18.13 -21.33
N GLY A 53 0.52 -17.20 -21.42
CA GLY A 53 0.88 -16.32 -20.31
C GLY A 53 -0.23 -15.34 -19.97
N ILE A 54 -0.10 -14.71 -18.81
CA ILE A 54 -1.00 -13.64 -18.41
C ILE A 54 -0.88 -12.45 -19.37
N GLN A 55 -2.02 -11.90 -19.76
CA GLN A 55 -2.09 -10.67 -20.54
C GLN A 55 -2.20 -9.46 -19.61
N ASP A 56 -3.16 -9.51 -18.71
CA ASP A 56 -3.40 -8.44 -17.75
C ASP A 56 -2.43 -8.53 -16.56
N PRO A 57 -2.00 -7.38 -16.02
CA PRO A 57 -1.24 -7.36 -14.78
C PRO A 57 -2.01 -8.05 -13.64
N ILE A 58 -1.30 -8.82 -12.84
CA ILE A 58 -1.89 -9.42 -11.64
C ILE A 58 -2.23 -8.30 -10.66
N LYS A 59 -3.48 -8.28 -10.20
CA LYS A 59 -3.91 -7.35 -9.16
C LYS A 59 -3.08 -7.59 -7.91
N GLY A 60 -2.52 -6.52 -7.34
CA GLY A 60 -1.97 -6.58 -5.99
C GLY A 60 -3.07 -7.03 -5.03
N GLY A 61 -2.76 -7.96 -4.12
CA GLY A 61 -3.71 -8.37 -3.07
C GLY A 61 -4.13 -7.19 -2.20
N ASP A 62 -5.20 -7.38 -1.42
CA ASP A 62 -5.72 -6.33 -0.56
C ASP A 62 -4.65 -5.79 0.39
N ILE A 63 -4.48 -4.47 0.39
CA ILE A 63 -3.56 -3.79 1.29
C ILE A 63 -4.19 -3.85 2.69
N ARG A 64 -3.48 -4.46 3.65
CA ARG A 64 -3.95 -4.52 5.05
C ARG A 64 -4.01 -3.11 5.62
N ASP A 65 -5.07 -2.80 6.36
CA ASP A 65 -5.20 -1.55 7.08
C ASP A 65 -4.05 -1.35 8.08
N LYS A 66 -3.73 -0.09 8.43
CA LYS A 66 -2.62 0.26 9.36
C LYS A 66 -2.67 -0.52 10.68
N TRP A 67 -3.87 -0.84 11.15
CA TRP A 67 -4.10 -1.58 12.39
C TRP A 67 -3.85 -3.09 12.25
N ASP A 68 -3.85 -3.59 11.01
CA ASP A 68 -3.71 -4.98 10.65
C ASP A 68 -2.39 -5.29 9.95
N GLN A 69 -1.55 -4.27 9.72
CA GLN A 69 -0.24 -4.39 9.07
C GLN A 69 0.70 -5.34 9.82
N TYR A 70 0.58 -5.42 11.14
CA TYR A 70 1.38 -6.32 11.99
C TYR A 70 0.68 -7.66 12.28
N LYS A 71 -0.57 -7.84 11.85
CA LYS A 71 -1.26 -9.13 12.01
C LYS A 71 -0.74 -10.11 10.97
N GLY A 72 -0.50 -11.35 11.41
CA GLY A 72 -0.04 -12.42 10.53
C GLY A 72 -1.04 -12.75 9.42
N VAL A 73 -0.54 -13.31 8.32
CA VAL A 73 -1.36 -13.86 7.25
C VAL A 73 -2.25 -14.97 7.82
N GLY A 74 -3.55 -14.95 7.48
CA GLY A 74 -4.52 -15.94 7.97
C GLY A 74 -5.14 -15.63 9.34
N VAL A 75 -4.75 -14.54 10.03
CA VAL A 75 -5.47 -14.10 11.23
C VAL A 75 -6.80 -13.47 10.82
N PRO A 76 -7.95 -13.96 11.33
CA PRO A 76 -9.25 -13.36 11.03
C PRO A 76 -9.24 -11.88 11.45
N LEU A 77 -9.52 -11.02 10.48
CA LEU A 77 -9.60 -9.57 10.69
C LEU A 77 -10.81 -9.23 11.57
N ASP A 78 -11.89 -9.98 11.39
CA ASP A 78 -13.13 -9.92 12.17
C ASP A 78 -13.18 -11.08 13.18
N ASP A 79 -12.36 -11.01 14.23
CA ASP A 79 -12.55 -11.88 15.40
C ASP A 79 -13.70 -11.30 16.26
N PRO A 80 -14.80 -12.06 16.49
CA PRO A 80 -15.97 -11.61 17.24
C PRO A 80 -15.64 -11.07 18.64
N TYR A 81 -14.52 -11.51 19.22
CA TYR A 81 -14.10 -11.13 20.56
C TYR A 81 -13.09 -9.98 20.61
N VAL A 82 -12.67 -9.40 19.48
CA VAL A 82 -11.73 -8.26 19.46
C VAL A 82 -12.28 -7.09 20.28
N ASN A 83 -13.55 -6.75 20.07
CA ASN A 83 -14.22 -5.68 20.81
C ASN A 83 -14.36 -6.03 22.29
N TYR A 84 -14.67 -7.29 22.62
CA TYR A 84 -14.73 -7.75 24.02
C TYR A 84 -13.38 -7.61 24.72
N ARG A 85 -12.29 -8.06 24.08
CA ARG A 85 -10.92 -7.95 24.60
C ARG A 85 -10.49 -6.49 24.76
N ARG A 86 -10.81 -5.62 23.80
CA ARG A 86 -10.59 -4.15 23.88
C ARG A 86 -11.37 -3.52 25.04
N ASN A 87 -12.67 -3.77 25.13
CA ASN A 87 -13.53 -3.19 26.17
C ASN A 87 -13.12 -3.65 27.57
N LYS A 88 -12.82 -4.95 27.75
CA LYS A 88 -12.47 -5.49 29.07
C LYS A 88 -11.12 -5.00 29.57
N SER A 89 -10.15 -4.82 28.67
CA SER A 89 -8.81 -4.34 29.01
C SER A 89 -8.69 -2.81 29.09
N TYR A 90 -9.73 -2.06 28.73
CA TYR A 90 -9.69 -0.59 28.58
C TYR A 90 -9.04 0.14 29.77
N ASN A 91 -9.51 -0.12 30.99
CA ASN A 91 -9.01 0.53 32.21
C ASN A 91 -7.53 0.24 32.48
N PHE A 92 -7.09 -1.00 32.21
CA PHE A 92 -5.71 -1.42 32.43
C PHE A 92 -4.77 -0.79 31.39
N VAL A 93 -5.17 -0.84 30.10
CA VAL A 93 -4.43 -0.24 28.99
C VAL A 93 -4.34 1.28 29.15
N ALA A 94 -5.42 1.95 29.57
CA ALA A 94 -5.43 3.40 29.83
C ALA A 94 -4.42 3.78 30.92
N ARG A 95 -4.37 3.01 32.03
CA ARG A 95 -3.40 3.23 33.12
C ARG A 95 -1.96 2.96 32.70
N MET A 96 -1.70 1.91 31.91
CA MET A 96 -0.37 1.63 31.35
C MET A 96 0.07 2.76 30.41
N LYS A 97 -0.79 3.21 29.50
CA LYS A 97 -0.51 4.30 28.55
C LYS A 97 -0.30 5.65 29.24
N ALA A 98 -1.01 5.91 30.35
CA ALA A 98 -0.81 7.12 31.16
C ALA A 98 0.53 7.12 31.91
N ARG A 99 0.96 5.94 32.40
CA ARG A 99 2.29 5.75 33.00
C ARG A 99 3.40 5.90 31.97
N GLU A 100 3.22 5.32 30.78
CA GLU A 100 4.16 5.45 29.65
C GLU A 100 4.32 6.90 29.20
N LYS A 101 3.23 7.69 29.18
CA LYS A 101 3.25 9.12 28.84
C LYS A 101 3.72 10.04 29.96
N GLY A 102 4.11 9.51 31.13
CA GLY A 102 4.68 10.31 32.22
C GLY A 102 3.72 11.35 32.84
N ILE A 103 2.40 11.18 32.68
CA ILE A 103 1.42 12.14 33.24
C ILE A 103 1.10 11.72 34.68
N GLY A 104 2.13 11.84 35.53
CA GLY A 104 2.05 11.76 36.98
C GLY A 104 2.01 13.17 37.57
N VAL A 105 0.80 13.59 37.93
CA VAL A 105 0.38 14.72 38.76
C VAL A 105 1.51 15.35 39.63
N PHE A 106 2.07 16.46 39.17
CA PHE A 106 2.77 17.43 40.03
C PHE A 106 1.87 18.63 40.26
N LYS A 107 1.23 18.68 41.43
CA LYS A 107 0.95 19.91 42.21
C LYS A 107 0.26 19.51 43.52
N ILE A 108 1.06 19.33 44.56
CA ILE A 108 0.64 19.64 45.93
C ILE A 108 1.18 21.05 46.15
N GLN A 109 0.28 21.98 46.42
CA GLN A 109 0.59 23.38 46.71
C GLN A 109 0.18 23.60 48.17
N ASP A 110 1.17 23.87 49.02
CA ASP A 110 0.96 24.43 50.37
C ASP A 110 0.65 25.94 50.26
#